data_AF-A0A7J3VRC7-F1
#
_entry.id   AF-A0A7J3VRC7-F1
#
_cell.length_a   1.000
_cell.length_b   1.000
_cell.length_c   1.000
_cell.angle_alpha   90.00
_cell.angle_beta   90.00
_cell.angle_gamma   90.00
#
_symmetry.space_group_name_H-M   'P 1'
#
loop_
_entity.id
_entity.type
_entity.pdbx_description
1 polymer ?
#
loop_
_entity_poly.entity_id
_entity_poly.type
_entity_poly.pdbx_seq_one_letter_code
_entity_poly.pdbx_strand_id
1 'polypeptide(L)' 'MPKTIMNQAVILAAGSSTRLRPLTNNIPKTLLKVGRLTIFDMAISSLINLGINNIIVVTGHAADVLEEHIKMNYNDKGI' A
#
# COMPACT_ATOMS: atom_id res chain seq x y z
N MET A 1 -10.77 1.02 -29.87
CA MET A 1 -10.32 0.02 -28.88
C MET A 1 -11.36 -0.05 -27.78
N PRO A 2 -11.85 -1.24 -27.38
CA PRO A 2 -12.70 -1.34 -26.20
C PRO A 2 -11.90 -0.86 -24.98
N LYS A 3 -12.51 -0.03 -24.13
CA LYS A 3 -11.91 0.45 -22.90
C LYS A 3 -12.02 -0.69 -21.88
N THR A 4 -10.93 -1.42 -21.63
CA THR A 4 -10.91 -2.38 -20.52
C THR A 4 -11.19 -1.61 -19.24
N ILE A 5 -12.29 -1.92 -18.57
CA ILE A 5 -12.56 -1.34 -17.27
C ILE A 5 -11.67 -2.08 -16.27
N MET A 6 -10.50 -1.49 -15.96
CA MET A 6 -9.65 -1.99 -14.88
C MET A 6 -10.29 -1.60 -13.55
N ASN A 7 -11.01 -2.55 -12.95
CA ASN A 7 -11.70 -2.32 -11.68
C ASN A 7 -10.87 -2.71 -10.46
N GLN A 8 -9.87 -3.58 -10.62
CA GLN A 8 -9.14 -4.18 -9.51
C GLN A 8 -7.62 -4.05 -9.66
N ALA A 9 -6.93 -3.81 -8.56
CA ALA A 9 -5.48 -3.86 -8.45
C ALA A 9 -5.02 -4.73 -7.29
N VAL A 10 -3.79 -5.23 -7.38
CA VAL A 10 -3.13 -5.99 -6.32
C VAL A 10 -1.80 -5.31 -5.97
N ILE A 11 -1.61 -4.96 -4.70
CA ILE A 11 -0.35 -4.43 -4.16
C ILE A 11 0.35 -5.54 -3.38
N LEU A 12 1.57 -5.89 -3.79
CA LEU A 12 2.41 -6.87 -3.10
C LEU A 12 3.26 -6.16 -2.03
N ALA A 13 2.79 -6.19 -0.79
CA ALA A 13 3.38 -5.52 0.37
C ALA A 13 4.06 -6.50 1.36
N ALA A 14 4.39 -7.73 0.93
CA ALA A 14 4.84 -8.81 1.81
C ALA A 14 6.37 -8.89 2.05
N GLY A 15 7.17 -7.91 1.61
CA GLY A 15 8.63 -7.98 1.61
C GLY A 15 9.31 -7.50 2.91
N SER A 16 10.25 -8.29 3.45
CA SER A 16 10.99 -7.98 4.69
C SER A 16 11.99 -6.81 4.59
N SER A 17 12.22 -6.27 3.39
CA SER A 17 12.93 -4.99 3.17
C SER A 17 14.34 -4.86 3.80
N THR A 18 15.06 -5.96 3.95
CA THR A 18 16.29 -6.07 4.75
C THR A 18 17.43 -5.14 4.33
N ARG A 19 17.51 -4.76 3.05
CA ARG A 19 18.52 -3.80 2.54
C ARG A 19 18.36 -2.38 3.06
N LEU A 20 17.18 -2.01 3.57
CA LEU A 20 16.89 -0.68 4.10
C LEU A 20 17.04 -0.59 5.62
N ARG A 21 17.53 -1.64 6.27
CA ARG A 21 17.83 -1.60 7.70
C ARG A 21 18.87 -0.50 7.99
N PRO A 22 18.76 0.23 9.12
CA PRO A 22 17.85 -0.04 10.25
C PRO A 22 16.42 0.52 10.08
N LEU A 23 16.13 1.25 9.00
CA LEU A 23 14.85 1.96 8.84
C LEU A 23 13.64 1.02 8.83
N THR A 24 13.82 -0.24 8.42
CA THR A 24 12.75 -1.24 8.33
C THR A 24 12.85 -2.33 9.39
N ASN A 25 13.51 -2.06 10.53
CA ASN A 25 13.56 -3.04 11.62
C ASN A 25 12.19 -3.23 12.28
N ASN A 26 11.43 -2.13 12.45
CA ASN A 26 10.16 -2.12 13.18
C ASN A 26 8.96 -1.69 12.32
N ILE A 27 9.20 -1.27 11.08
CA ILE A 27 8.16 -0.84 10.14
C ILE A 27 8.41 -1.44 8.76
N PRO A 28 7.37 -1.86 8.02
CA PRO A 28 7.53 -2.32 6.66
C PRO A 28 7.93 -1.15 5.75
N LYS A 29 8.66 -1.43 4.66
CA LYS A 29 9.08 -0.40 3.69
C LYS A 29 7.90 0.43 3.19
N THR A 30 6.74 -0.18 3.03
CA THR A 30 5.51 0.47 2.56
C THR A 30 5.15 1.70 3.40
N LEU A 31 5.48 1.71 4.70
CA LEU A 31 5.21 2.85 5.59
C LEU A 31 6.38 3.83 5.74
N LEU A 32 7.49 3.63 5.03
CA LEU A 32 8.55 4.64 4.98
C LEU A 32 8.04 5.89 4.26
N LYS A 33 8.36 7.05 4.83
CA LYS A 33 8.00 8.36 4.27
C LYS A 33 8.94 8.78 3.15
N VAL A 34 8.36 9.28 2.07
CA VAL A 34 9.02 10.01 0.99
C VAL A 34 8.38 11.39 0.93
N GLY A 35 9.05 12.38 1.53
CA GLY A 35 8.46 13.69 1.77
C GLY A 35 7.32 13.59 2.80
N ARG A 36 6.10 13.98 2.41
CA ARG A 36 4.92 13.99 3.28
C ARG A 36 4.09 12.72 3.24
N LEU A 37 4.31 11.85 2.26
CA LEU A 37 3.53 10.64 2.01
C LEU A 37 4.37 9.39 2.29
N THR A 38 3.73 8.29 2.65
CA THR A 38 4.38 6.98 2.66
C THR A 38 4.48 6.40 1.25
N ILE A 39 5.35 5.41 1.06
CA ILE A 39 5.41 4.64 -0.20
C ILE A 39 4.05 4.02 -0.52
N PHE A 40 3.33 3.56 0.51
CA PHE A 40 1.98 3.00 0.38
C PHE A 40 0.97 4.06 -0.08
N ASP A 41 0.98 5.25 0.51
CA ASP A 41 0.08 6.36 0.13
C ASP A 41 0.25 6.74 -1.34
N MET A 42 1.50 6.77 -1.81
CA MET A 42 1.80 7.06 -3.22
C MET A 42 1.19 6.01 -4.16
N ALA A 43 1.27 4.72 -3.79
CA ALA A 43 0.71 3.63 -4.58
C ALA A 43 -0.82 3.67 -4.60
N ILE A 44 -1.46 3.84 -3.44
CA ILE A 44 -2.92 3.95 -3.33
C ILE A 44 -3.44 5.18 -4.09
N SER A 45 -2.81 6.34 -3.90
CA SER A 45 -3.22 7.56 -4.61
C SER A 45 -3.13 7.39 -6.12
N SER A 46 -2.10 6.73 -6.62
CA SER A 46 -1.94 6.46 -8.05
C SER A 46 -3.08 5.58 -8.60
N LEU A 47 -3.47 4.53 -7.87
CA LEU A 47 -4.56 3.64 -8.27
C LEU A 47 -5.92 4.34 -8.25
N ILE A 48 -6.21 5.09 -7.19
CA ILE A 48 -7.45 5.85 -7.06
C ILE A 48 -7.57 6.92 -8.15
N ASN A 49 -6.48 7.62 -8.48
CA ASN A 49 -6.46 8.62 -9.55
C ASN A 49 -6.74 7.99 -10.94
N LEU A 50 -6.50 6.70 -11.11
CA LEU A 50 -6.86 5.93 -12.31
C LEU A 50 -8.29 5.37 -12.27
N GLY A 51 -9.04 5.61 -11.19
CA GLY A 51 -10.40 5.09 -10.98
C GLY A 51 -10.44 3.66 -10.46
N ILE A 52 -9.32 3.09 -10.00
CA ILE A 52 -9.26 1.73 -9.45
C ILE A 52 -9.52 1.81 -7.95
N ASN A 53 -10.71 1.35 -7.53
CA ASN A 53 -11.13 1.41 -6.12
C ASN A 53 -11.10 0.04 -5.42
N ASN A 54 -11.14 -1.07 -6.16
CA ASN A 54 -11.00 -2.40 -5.57
C ASN A 54 -9.51 -2.75 -5.49
N ILE A 55 -8.89 -2.60 -4.33
CA ILE A 55 -7.45 -2.78 -4.15
C ILE A 55 -7.22 -3.89 -3.13
N ILE A 56 -6.54 -4.95 -3.56
CA ILE A 56 -6.15 -6.06 -2.69
C ILE A 56 -4.70 -5.84 -2.25
N VAL A 57 -4.44 -5.84 -0.95
CA VAL A 57 -3.09 -5.72 -0.39
C VAL A 57 -2.63 -7.06 0.14
N VAL A 58 -1.58 -7.62 -0.44
CA VAL A 58 -0.95 -8.85 0.05
C VAL A 58 0.13 -8.47 1.06
N THR A 59 -0.10 -8.75 2.33
CA THR A 59 0.80 -8.42 3.44
C THR A 59 1.69 -9.62 3.82
N GLY A 60 2.73 -9.36 4.63
CA GLY A 60 3.72 -10.36 5.02
C GLY A 60 4.43 -9.94 6.31
N HIS A 61 5.76 -9.83 6.28
CA HIS A 61 6.51 -9.35 7.44
C HIS A 61 6.00 -7.97 7.93
N ALA A 62 5.75 -7.83 9.24
CA ALA A 62 5.14 -6.64 9.87
C ALA A 62 3.76 -6.25 9.28
N ALA A 63 2.94 -7.26 8.93
CA ALA A 63 1.59 -7.08 8.39
C ALA A 63 0.67 -6.30 9.34
N ASP A 64 0.77 -6.56 10.63
CA ASP A 64 0.00 -5.90 11.69
C ASP A 64 0.10 -4.38 11.63
N VAL A 65 1.32 -3.85 11.49
CA VAL A 65 1.57 -2.40 11.41
C VAL A 65 0.96 -1.80 10.15
N LEU A 66 1.06 -2.51 9.02
CA LEU A 66 0.48 -2.06 7.75
C LEU A 66 -1.05 -2.11 7.76
N GLU A 67 -1.63 -3.18 8.31
CA GLU A 67 -3.08 -3.34 8.45
C GLU A 67 -3.68 -2.26 9.36
N GLU A 68 -3.02 -1.94 10.46
CA GLU A 68 -3.45 -0.85 11.35
C GLU A 68 -3.42 0.50 10.62
N HIS A 69 -2.34 0.79 9.88
CA HIS A 69 -2.26 1.99 9.06
C HIS A 69 -3.38 2.06 8.01
N ILE A 70 -3.69 0.95 7.35
CA ILE A 70 -4.78 0.87 6.37
C ILE A 70 -6.13 1.16 7.03
N LYS A 71 -6.43 0.50 8.15
CA LYS A 71 -7.69 0.70 8.91
C LYS A 71 -7.87 2.15 9.35
N MET A 72 -6.80 2.82 9.80
CA MET A 72 -6.90 4.21 10.27
C MET A 72 -7.08 5.23 9.14
N ASN A 73 -6.54 4.97 7.94
CA ASN A 73 -6.45 5.98 6.88
C ASN A 73 -7.35 5.70 5.66
N TYR A 74 -7.86 4.48 5.51
CA TYR A 74 -8.53 4.01 4.30
C TYR A 74 -9.83 3.22 4.53
N ASN A 75 -10.39 3.27 5.75
CA ASN A 75 -11.58 2.50 6.16
C ASN A 75 -12.78 2.65 5.20
N ASP A 76 -12.98 3.84 4.62
CA ASP A 76 -14.12 4.14 3.76
C ASP A 76 -13.90 3.78 2.28
N LYS A 77 -12.71 3.29 1.93
CA LYS A 77 -12.30 3.08 0.52
C LYS A 77 -12.39 1.63 0.05
N GLY A 78 -12.87 0.71 0.88
CA GLY A 78 -13.01 -0.71 0.52
C GLY A 78 -11.68 -1.39 0.18
N ILE A 79 -10.58 -0.91 0.79
CA ILE A 79 -9.22 -1.45 0.70
C ILE A 79 -9.01 -2.47 1.81
#